data_AF-A0A954BV79-F1
#
_entry.id   AF-A0A954BV79-F1
#
_cell.length_a   1.000
_cell.length_b   1.000
_cell.length_c   1.000
_cell.angle_alpha   90.00
_cell.angle_beta   90.00
_cell.angle_gamma   90.00
#
_symmetry.space_group_name_H-M   'P 1'
#
loop_
_entity.id
_entity.type
_entity.pdbx_description
1 polymer ?
#
loop_
_entity_poly.entity_id
_entity_poly.type
_entity_poly.pdbx_seq_one_letter_code
_entity_poly.pdbx_strand_id
1 'polypeptide(L)'
;MIGFKVLTKQGLKGPFKKSSILKAITSAQIPLQARLLDLETGRYLSAAELVGEQPGGVEAPAEPPSESEQQELSGIHDHVTDDSNELTLDEETGSRD
;
A
#
# COMPACT_ATOMS: atom_id res chain seq x y z
N MET A 1 14.83 -40.45 2.76
CA MET A 1 13.79 -39.41 2.91
C MET A 1 14.41 -38.11 2.47
N ILE A 2 13.97 -37.57 1.34
CA ILE A 2 14.48 -36.32 0.79
C ILE A 2 13.56 -35.20 1.27
N GLY A 3 14.13 -34.11 1.77
CA GLY A 3 13.39 -33.10 2.55
C GLY A 3 14.03 -31.71 2.46
N PHE A 4 13.60 -30.80 3.33
CA PHE A 4 14.05 -29.41 3.33
C PHE A 4 14.69 -29.06 4.67
N LYS A 5 15.77 -28.28 4.65
CA LYS A 5 16.28 -27.62 5.87
C LYS A 5 15.84 -26.17 5.88
N VAL A 6 15.35 -25.71 7.02
CA VAL A 6 14.96 -24.30 7.20
C VAL A 6 16.17 -23.52 7.66
N LEU A 7 16.56 -22.50 6.90
CA LEU A 7 17.66 -21.61 7.25
C LEU A 7 17.11 -20.49 8.14
N THR A 8 17.41 -20.56 9.43
CA THR A 8 17.08 -19.53 10.42
C THR A 8 18.32 -18.72 10.77
N LYS A 9 18.16 -17.60 11.50
CA LYS A 9 19.31 -16.82 12.01
C LYS A 9 20.26 -17.66 12.89
N GLN A 10 19.78 -18.76 13.48
CA GLN A 10 20.59 -19.68 14.30
C GLN A 10 21.21 -20.82 13.48
N GLY A 11 21.02 -20.85 12.15
CA GLY A 11 21.51 -21.88 11.25
C GLY A 11 20.41 -22.79 10.69
N LEU A 12 20.84 -23.90 10.08
CA LEU A 12 19.99 -24.88 9.40
C LEU A 12 19.29 -25.80 10.41
N LYS A 13 17.96 -25.63 10.59
CA LYS A 13 17.13 -26.54 11.39
C LYS A 13 16.64 -27.69 10.53
N GLY A 14 16.92 -28.92 11.00
CA GLY A 14 16.35 -30.23 10.67
C GLY A 14 16.25 -30.60 9.17
N PRO A 15 16.34 -31.88 8.78
CA PRO A 15 15.67 -32.30 7.55
C PRO A 15 14.17 -32.48 7.84
N PHE A 16 13.35 -31.59 7.30
CA PHE A 16 11.89 -31.67 7.41
C PHE A 16 11.29 -32.25 6.13
N LYS A 17 10.18 -32.99 6.24
CA LYS A 17 9.42 -33.42 5.06
C LYS A 17 8.81 -32.20 4.36
N LYS A 18 8.66 -32.27 3.03
CA LYS A 18 7.95 -31.25 2.24
C LYS A 18 6.58 -30.91 2.83
N SER A 19 5.79 -31.93 3.17
CA SER A 19 4.46 -31.76 3.77
C SER A 19 4.48 -31.04 5.13
N SER A 20 5.50 -31.27 5.96
CA SER A 20 5.65 -30.55 7.24
C SER A 20 6.00 -29.09 7.01
N ILE A 21 6.89 -28.79 6.06
CA ILE A 21 7.24 -27.40 5.72
C ILE A 21 6.03 -26.68 5.12
N LEU A 22 5.34 -27.27 4.16
CA LEU A 22 4.12 -26.69 3.58
C LEU A 22 3.10 -26.37 4.67
N LYS A 23 2.83 -27.32 5.57
CA LYS A 23 1.91 -27.09 6.70
C LYS A 23 2.38 -25.97 7.61
N ALA A 24 3.67 -25.88 7.90
CA ALA A 24 4.23 -24.84 8.76
C ALA A 24 4.20 -23.46 8.10
N ILE A 25 4.37 -23.37 6.78
CA ILE A 25 4.19 -22.12 6.02
C ILE A 25 2.73 -21.68 6.06
N THR A 26 1.79 -22.58 5.70
CA THR A 26 0.34 -22.30 5.73
C THR A 26 -0.16 -21.96 7.13
N SER A 27 0.45 -22.51 8.18
CA SER A 27 0.12 -22.20 9.58
C SER A 27 0.86 -20.97 10.12
N ALA A 28 1.52 -20.19 9.25
CA ALA A 28 2.32 -19.00 9.59
C ALA A 28 3.46 -19.24 10.62
N GLN A 29 3.90 -20.49 10.80
CA GLN A 29 5.04 -20.83 11.66
C GLN A 29 6.39 -20.61 10.97
N ILE A 30 6.41 -20.72 9.64
CA ILE A 30 7.57 -20.38 8.81
C ILE A 30 7.18 -19.19 7.93
N PRO A 31 7.91 -18.07 8.00
CA PRO A 31 7.59 -16.91 7.17
C PRO A 31 7.91 -17.20 5.69
N LEU A 32 7.15 -16.60 4.77
CA LEU A 32 7.33 -16.79 3.32
C LEU A 32 8.73 -16.38 2.81
N GLN A 33 9.36 -15.41 3.48
CA GLN A 33 10.73 -14.98 3.23
C GLN A 33 11.81 -15.91 3.85
N ALA A 34 11.41 -17.00 4.52
CA ALA A 34 12.35 -17.99 5.02
C ALA A 34 13.06 -18.67 3.85
N ARG A 35 14.38 -18.89 4.01
CA ARG A 35 15.19 -19.60 3.03
C ARG A 35 15.20 -21.09 3.38
N LEU A 36 14.95 -21.92 2.39
CA LEU A 36 14.87 -23.37 2.49
C LEU A 36 15.98 -23.98 1.63
N LEU A 37 16.66 -25.00 2.16
CA LEU A 37 17.57 -25.83 1.38
C LEU A 37 16.84 -27.11 0.99
N ASP A 38 16.61 -27.29 -0.29
CA ASP A 38 16.12 -28.54 -0.87
C ASP A 38 17.26 -29.57 -0.86
N LEU A 39 17.06 -30.67 -0.13
CA LEU A 39 18.05 -31.74 -0.01
C LEU A 39 18.03 -32.74 -1.17
N GLU A 40 17.05 -32.65 -2.07
CA GLU A 40 16.99 -33.45 -3.30
C GLU A 40 17.95 -32.90 -4.34
N THR A 41 17.85 -31.59 -4.55
CA THR A 41 18.53 -30.85 -5.60
C THR A 41 19.76 -30.11 -5.09
N GLY A 42 19.89 -29.96 -3.77
CA GLY A 42 20.94 -29.15 -3.12
C GLY A 42 20.74 -27.64 -3.33
N ARG A 43 19.55 -27.20 -3.78
CA ARG A 43 19.28 -25.80 -4.12
C ARG A 43 18.63 -25.06 -2.97
N TYR A 44 18.97 -23.77 -2.85
CA TYR A 44 18.25 -22.87 -1.96
C TYR A 44 17.08 -22.24 -2.69
N LEU A 45 15.92 -22.20 -2.04
CA LEU A 45 14.70 -21.54 -2.49
C LEU A 45 14.02 -20.83 -1.32
N SER A 46 13.05 -20.00 -1.61
CA SER A 46 12.25 -19.30 -0.61
C SER A 46 11.01 -20.13 -0.22
N ALA A 47 10.51 -19.96 1.00
CA ALA A 47 9.25 -20.57 1.41
C ALA A 47 8.07 -20.14 0.51
N ALA A 48 8.06 -18.88 0.05
CA ALA A 48 7.11 -18.37 -0.94
C ALA A 48 7.11 -19.19 -2.24
N GLU A 49 8.28 -19.42 -2.81
CA GLU A 49 8.45 -20.24 -4.02
C GLU A 49 7.97 -21.68 -3.83
N LEU A 50 8.15 -22.24 -2.63
CA LEU A 50 7.73 -23.61 -2.31
C LEU A 50 6.21 -23.78 -2.31
N VAL A 51 5.47 -22.76 -1.86
CA VAL A 51 3.99 -22.76 -1.86
C VAL A 51 3.39 -22.13 -3.12
N GLY A 52 4.22 -21.57 -4.00
CA GLY A 52 3.76 -20.88 -5.22
C GLY A 52 3.20 -19.48 -4.96
N GLU A 53 3.48 -18.88 -3.79
CA GLU A 53 3.13 -17.50 -3.51
C GLU A 53 4.26 -16.57 -4.00
N GLN A 54 3.90 -15.46 -4.64
CA GLN A 54 4.88 -14.42 -4.96
C GLN A 54 5.17 -13.58 -3.71
N PRO A 55 6.45 -13.41 -3.30
CA PRO A 55 6.80 -12.51 -2.21
C PRO A 55 6.65 -11.07 -2.70
N GLY A 56 5.42 -10.58 -2.70
CA GLY A 56 5.09 -9.33 -3.38
C GLY A 56 3.62 -9.18 -3.75
N GLY A 57 2.71 -9.88 -3.09
CA GLY A 57 1.32 -9.48 -3.01
C GLY A 57 1.23 -8.19 -2.20
N VAL A 58 1.71 -7.08 -2.76
CA VAL A 58 1.16 -5.79 -2.43
C VAL A 58 -0.32 -5.93 -2.75
N GLU A 59 -1.15 -6.02 -1.71
CA GLU A 59 -2.46 -5.42 -1.83
C GLU A 59 -2.16 -4.02 -2.37
N ALA A 60 -2.51 -3.76 -3.63
CA ALA A 60 -2.58 -2.38 -4.08
C ALA A 60 -3.38 -1.66 -2.99
N PRO A 61 -2.87 -0.55 -2.41
CA PRO A 61 -3.66 0.18 -1.43
C PRO A 61 -5.01 0.39 -2.09
N ALA A 62 -6.09 -0.09 -1.45
CA ALA A 62 -7.43 0.12 -1.96
C ALA A 62 -7.53 1.61 -2.27
N GLU A 63 -7.64 1.95 -3.56
CA GLU A 63 -7.86 3.33 -3.96
C GLU A 63 -9.07 3.79 -3.13
N PRO A 64 -8.94 4.89 -2.35
CA PRO A 64 -10.12 5.42 -1.67
C PRO A 64 -11.20 5.65 -2.73
N PRO A 65 -12.48 5.38 -2.43
CA PRO A 65 -13.53 5.67 -3.39
C PRO A 65 -13.39 7.14 -3.79
N SER A 66 -13.24 7.40 -5.09
CA SER A 66 -13.30 8.76 -5.62
C SER A 66 -14.66 9.34 -5.26
N GLU A 67 -14.71 10.13 -4.19
CA GLU A 67 -15.76 11.10 -3.91
C GLU A 67 -15.73 12.16 -5.01
N SER A 68 -16.29 11.85 -6.18
CA SER A 68 -16.51 12.82 -7.26
C SER A 68 -17.77 12.49 -8.07
N GLU A 69 -18.77 11.89 -7.41
CA GLU A 69 -20.14 11.73 -7.93
C GLU A 69 -21.17 12.54 -7.09
N GLN A 70 -20.78 13.71 -6.59
CA GLN A 70 -21.73 14.66 -6.00
C GLN A 70 -21.47 16.07 -6.49
N GLN A 71 -21.72 16.29 -7.78
CA GLN A 71 -22.10 17.63 -8.25
C GLN A 71 -23.21 17.52 -9.29
N GLU A 72 -24.25 16.74 -8.94
CA GLU A 72 -25.59 16.98 -9.48
C GLU A 72 -26.13 18.29 -8.88
N LEU A 73 -26.22 19.29 -9.75
CA LEU A 73 -27.40 20.15 -9.92
C LEU A 73 -28.14 20.54 -8.63
N SER A 74 -27.67 21.60 -7.97
CA SER A 74 -28.58 22.41 -7.15
C SER A 74 -28.31 23.90 -7.33
N GLY A 75 -29.34 24.61 -7.79
CA GLY A 75 -29.60 25.96 -7.31
C GLY A 75 -29.14 27.09 -8.21
N ILE A 76 -29.96 27.38 -9.22
CA ILE A 76 -30.34 28.78 -9.50
C ILE A 76 -30.59 29.53 -8.17
N HIS A 77 -29.79 30.54 -7.86
CA HIS A 77 -30.26 31.71 -7.12
C HIS A 77 -29.48 32.95 -7.52
N ASP A 78 -30.27 33.87 -8.03
CA ASP A 78 -30.03 35.25 -8.38
C ASP A 78 -29.24 36.00 -7.29
N HIS A 79 -28.14 36.67 -7.65
CA HIS A 79 -27.67 37.80 -6.87
C HIS A 79 -27.12 38.90 -7.78
N VAL A 80 -28.06 39.77 -8.17
CA VAL A 80 -27.87 41.19 -8.48
C VAL A 80 -26.89 41.85 -7.52
N THR A 81 -25.88 42.51 -8.07
CA THR A 81 -25.26 43.80 -7.66
C THR A 81 -23.94 43.93 -8.46
N ASP A 82 -23.47 45.05 -8.96
CA ASP A 82 -23.80 46.46 -8.85
C ASP A 82 -22.94 47.09 -9.96
N ASP A 83 -23.55 47.64 -11.02
CA ASP A 83 -22.82 48.45 -11.99
C ASP A 83 -23.64 49.71 -12.21
N SER A 84 -22.96 50.85 -12.06
CA SER A 84 -23.47 52.22 -12.10
C SER A 84 -24.04 52.76 -10.79
N ASN A 85 -23.21 53.46 -9.99
CA ASN A 85 -23.44 54.88 -9.75
C ASN A 85 -22.23 55.63 -9.13
N GLU A 86 -21.72 56.58 -9.91
CA GLU A 86 -21.36 57.97 -9.54
C GLU A 86 -20.33 58.28 -8.42
N LEU A 87 -19.19 58.83 -8.89
CA LEU A 87 -18.38 59.95 -8.36
C LEU A 87 -18.43 60.28 -6.86
N THR A 88 -17.26 60.23 -6.21
CA THR A 88 -16.81 61.35 -5.38
C THR A 88 -15.32 61.59 -5.65
N LEU A 89 -15.02 62.74 -6.26
CA LEU A 89 -13.69 63.34 -6.24
C LEU A 89 -13.70 64.26 -5.03
N ASP A 90 -12.92 63.94 -4.00
CA ASP A 90 -12.54 64.93 -3.00
C ASP A 90 -11.03 64.88 -2.85
N GLU A 91 -10.45 66.01 -3.24
CA GLU A 91 -9.04 66.29 -3.37
C GLU A 91 -8.29 66.15 -2.05
N GLU A 92 -7.08 65.62 -2.21
CA GLU A 92 -5.91 65.83 -1.39
C GLU A 92 -5.79 67.26 -0.85
N THR A 93 -5.98 67.43 0.45
CA THR A 93 -5.25 68.39 1.28
C THR A 93 -4.97 67.68 2.60
N GLY A 94 -3.80 67.59 3.20
CA GLY A 94 -2.52 68.24 3.01
C GLY A 94 -1.85 68.20 4.39
N SER A 95 -0.62 67.68 4.46
CA SER A 95 0.45 68.03 5.42
C SER A 95 0.07 68.54 6.83
N ARG A 96 0.60 67.91 7.88
CA ARG A 96 1.88 68.31 8.50
C ARG A 96 2.22 67.49 9.75
N ASP A 97 3.52 67.26 9.87
CA ASP A 97 4.35 67.04 11.07
C ASP A 97 3.73 67.46 12.42
#